data_AF-A0AAD7PA16-F1
#
_entry.id   AF-A0AAD7PA16-F1
#
_cell.length_a   1.000
_cell.length_b   1.000
_cell.length_c   1.000
_cell.angle_alpha   90.00
_cell.angle_beta   90.00
_cell.angle_gamma   90.00
#
_symmetry.space_group_name_H-M   'P 1'
#
loop_
_entity.id
_entity.type
_entity.pdbx_description
1 polymer ?
#
loop_
_entity_poly.entity_id
_entity_poly.type
_entity_poly.pdbx_seq_one_letter_code
_entity_poly.pdbx_strand_id
1 'polypeptide(L)'
;MECSDSNTNTTITSSTPFSRSPSSSPSPPPPPTPQPQVIISPCAACKILRRRCADKCVLAPYFTPTEPAKFTIAHRVFGASNIIKFLQVY
;
A
#
# COMPACT_ATOMS: atom_id res chain seq x y z
N MET A 1 -35.06 37.58 -32.06
CA MET A 1 -35.93 37.06 -33.13
C MET A 1 -37.16 36.46 -32.48
N GLU A 2 -38.34 37.04 -32.75
CA GLU A 2 -39.66 36.39 -32.59
C GLU A 2 -39.68 35.05 -33.37
N CYS A 3 -40.45 34.02 -33.03
CA CYS A 3 -41.92 34.02 -32.98
C CYS A 3 -42.54 32.82 -32.20
N SER A 4 -43.82 33.01 -31.85
CA SER A 4 -44.86 32.19 -31.20
C SER A 4 -44.99 30.71 -31.67
N ASP A 5 -45.63 29.78 -30.93
CA ASP A 5 -47.10 29.60 -30.90
C ASP A 5 -47.65 28.87 -29.65
N SER A 6 -48.94 29.14 -29.39
CA SER A 6 -49.81 28.58 -28.35
C SER A 6 -50.45 27.24 -28.74
N ASN A 7 -50.69 26.33 -27.78
CA ASN A 7 -52.00 25.71 -27.44
C ASN A 7 -51.88 24.31 -26.78
N THR A 8 -52.47 24.19 -25.59
CA THR A 8 -53.50 23.23 -25.14
C THR A 8 -53.62 21.86 -25.84
N ASN A 9 -53.53 20.73 -25.10
CA ASN A 9 -54.69 19.88 -24.75
C ASN A 9 -54.28 18.57 -24.02
N THR A 10 -55.09 18.26 -23.02
CA THR A 10 -55.37 16.98 -22.35
C THR A 10 -55.43 15.77 -23.31
N THR A 11 -55.21 14.54 -22.80
CA THR A 11 -56.04 13.31 -23.06
C THR A 11 -55.23 11.99 -23.22
N ILE A 12 -55.42 11.11 -22.22
CA ILE A 12 -55.72 9.65 -22.30
C ILE A 12 -54.67 8.67 -22.84
N THR A 13 -54.26 7.79 -21.91
CA THR A 13 -54.16 6.31 -21.98
C THR A 13 -53.44 5.67 -23.16
N SER A 14 -52.42 4.85 -22.88
CA SER A 14 -52.41 3.41 -23.20
C SER A 14 -51.05 2.74 -22.88
N SER A 15 -51.15 1.57 -22.24
CA SER A 15 -50.23 0.42 -22.33
C SER A 15 -48.74 0.62 -22.01
N THR A 16 -48.28 0.09 -20.87
CA THR A 16 -47.24 -0.95 -20.76
C THR A 16 -46.79 -1.14 -19.30
N PRO A 17 -46.74 -2.37 -18.75
CA PRO A 17 -46.11 -2.61 -17.45
C PRO A 17 -44.59 -2.66 -17.63
N PHE A 18 -43.88 -1.58 -17.28
CA PHE A 18 -42.42 -1.59 -17.26
C PHE A 18 -41.93 -2.36 -16.03
N SER A 19 -41.58 -3.63 -16.21
CA SER A 19 -40.68 -4.38 -15.32
C SER A 19 -39.38 -3.59 -15.19
N ARG A 20 -39.20 -2.89 -14.06
CA ARG A 20 -37.93 -2.26 -13.72
C ARG A 20 -37.00 -3.31 -13.13
N SER A 21 -36.15 -3.88 -13.99
CA SER A 21 -34.98 -4.65 -13.55
C SER A 21 -34.11 -3.81 -12.61
N PRO A 22 -33.61 -4.35 -11.48
CA PRO A 22 -32.62 -3.65 -10.68
C PRO A 22 -31.28 -3.68 -11.42
N SER A 23 -30.81 -2.52 -11.86
CA SER A 23 -29.48 -2.38 -12.47
C SER A 23 -28.41 -2.39 -11.37
N SER A 24 -27.98 -3.58 -10.97
CA SER A 24 -26.84 -3.78 -10.07
C SER A 24 -25.56 -3.39 -10.80
N SER A 25 -25.19 -2.11 -10.75
CA SER A 25 -23.92 -1.64 -11.29
C SER A 25 -22.82 -1.95 -10.26
N PRO A 26 -21.80 -2.77 -10.56
CA PRO A 26 -20.67 -2.93 -9.66
C PRO A 26 -19.83 -1.64 -9.68
N SER A 27 -19.58 -1.08 -8.49
CA SER A 27 -18.67 0.07 -8.33
C SER A 27 -17.26 -0.29 -8.82
N PRO A 28 -16.54 0.63 -9.45
CA PRO A 28 -15.15 0.39 -9.85
C PRO A 28 -14.26 0.13 -8.62
N PRO A 29 -13.22 -0.71 -8.75
CA PRO A 29 -12.26 -0.93 -7.66
C PRO A 29 -11.54 0.39 -7.31
N PRO A 30 -11.19 0.62 -6.04
CA PRO A 30 -10.43 1.79 -5.65
C PRO A 30 -9.05 1.79 -6.33
N PRO A 31 -8.48 2.97 -6.65
CA PRO A 31 -7.14 3.06 -7.22
C PRO A 31 -6.12 2.42 -6.29
N PRO A 32 -5.02 1.83 -6.81
CA PRO A 32 -3.95 1.32 -5.97
C PRO A 32 -3.45 2.47 -5.10
N THR A 33 -3.62 2.31 -3.79
CA THR A 33 -3.00 3.20 -2.80
C THR A 33 -1.51 3.31 -3.14
N PRO A 34 -0.91 4.51 -3.06
CA PRO A 34 0.54 4.61 -3.12
C PRO A 34 1.06 3.88 -1.89
N GLN A 35 1.34 2.59 -2.04
CA GLN A 35 2.21 1.87 -1.13
C GLN A 35 3.44 2.75 -1.02
N PRO A 36 3.83 3.20 0.19
CA PRO A 36 5.04 3.97 0.36
C PRO A 36 6.11 3.21 -0.40
N GLN A 37 6.70 3.85 -1.39
CA GLN A 37 7.80 3.28 -2.15
C GLN A 37 8.82 2.90 -1.09
N VAL A 38 8.83 1.63 -0.71
CA VAL A 38 9.74 1.12 0.30
C VAL A 38 11.06 1.18 -0.42
N ILE A 39 11.77 2.30 -0.27
CA ILE A 39 13.20 2.32 -0.52
C ILE A 39 13.70 1.28 0.48
N ILE A 40 13.94 0.05 0.00
CA ILE A 40 14.44 -1.06 0.82
C ILE A 40 15.88 -0.68 1.16
N SER A 41 16.02 0.24 2.10
CA SER A 41 17.31 0.64 2.63
C SER A 41 17.83 -0.54 3.45
N PRO A 42 19.07 -0.97 3.24
CA PRO A 42 19.63 -2.04 4.05
C PRO A 42 19.64 -1.62 5.52
N CYS A 43 19.34 -2.56 6.42
CA CYS A 43 19.46 -2.32 7.85
C CYS A 43 20.89 -1.92 8.22
N ALA A 44 21.07 -1.24 9.36
CA ALA A 44 22.39 -0.74 9.77
C ALA A 44 23.47 -1.83 9.77
N ALA A 45 23.11 -3.04 10.21
CA ALA A 45 23.99 -4.19 10.18
C ALA A 45 24.42 -4.54 8.75
N CYS A 46 23.46 -4.80 7.85
CA CYS A 46 23.76 -5.17 6.47
C CYS A 46 24.55 -4.09 5.73
N LYS A 47 24.30 -2.81 6.03
CA LYS A 47 25.07 -1.68 5.51
C LYS A 47 26.54 -1.73 5.96
N ILE A 48 26.82 -1.98 7.24
CA ILE A 48 28.18 -2.05 7.78
C ILE A 48 28.91 -3.32 7.33
N LEU A 49 28.22 -4.46 7.29
CA LEU A 49 28.74 -5.73 6.77
C LEU A 49 28.92 -5.72 5.24
N ARG A 50 28.43 -4.69 4.53
CA ARG A 50 28.42 -4.61 3.06
C ARG A 50 27.79 -5.84 2.39
N ARG A 51 26.72 -6.38 2.99
CA ARG A 51 25.97 -7.54 2.46
C ARG A 51 24.55 -7.16 2.06
N ARG A 52 23.92 -7.99 1.23
CA ARG A 52 22.52 -7.81 0.85
C ARG A 52 21.62 -7.92 2.09
N CYS A 53 20.71 -6.96 2.27
CA CYS A 53 19.65 -7.05 3.27
C CYS A 53 18.44 -7.73 2.62
N ALA A 54 18.07 -8.92 3.09
CA ALA A 54 16.87 -9.63 2.64
C ALA A 54 15.62 -9.10 3.35
N ASP A 55 14.44 -9.33 2.78
CA ASP A 55 13.16 -8.88 3.36
C ASP A 55 12.90 -9.49 4.75
N LYS A 56 13.43 -10.69 5.00
CA LYS A 56 13.37 -11.42 6.28
C LYS A 56 14.69 -11.36 7.06
N CYS A 57 15.39 -10.23 7.03
CA CYS A 57 16.65 -10.07 7.74
C CYS A 57 16.43 -10.11 9.27
N VAL A 58 16.98 -11.12 9.94
CA VAL A 58 16.94 -11.24 11.42
C VAL A 58 17.54 -10.05 12.16
N LEU A 59 18.42 -9.29 11.51
CA LEU A 59 19.05 -8.10 12.09
C LEU A 59 18.23 -6.82 11.91
N ALA A 60 17.27 -6.79 10.97
CA ALA A 60 16.54 -5.58 10.62
C ALA A 60 15.67 -5.00 11.75
N PRO A 61 14.96 -5.81 12.57
CA PRO A 61 14.18 -5.29 13.70
C PRO A 61 15.05 -4.66 14.79
N TYR A 62 16.29 -5.10 14.94
CA TYR A 62 17.20 -4.67 16.00
C TYR A 62 18.13 -3.52 15.59
N PHE A 63 18.49 -3.46 14.31
CA PHE A 63 19.46 -2.51 13.78
C PHE A 63 18.84 -1.69 12.65
N THR A 64 18.08 -0.66 13.02
CA THR A 64 17.42 0.26 12.09
C THR A 64 18.45 1.03 11.23
N PRO A 65 18.10 1.43 10.00
CA PRO A 65 19.02 2.19 9.13
C PRO A 65 19.42 3.57 9.68
N THR A 66 18.61 4.14 10.58
CA THR A 66 18.84 5.45 11.22
C THR A 66 19.98 5.42 12.25
N GLU A 67 20.28 4.25 12.82
CA GLU A 67 21.19 4.13 13.97
C GLU A 67 22.38 3.17 13.70
N PRO A 68 23.27 3.50 12.74
CA PRO A 68 24.44 2.65 12.42
C PRO A 68 25.43 2.50 13.57
N ALA A 69 25.46 3.45 14.50
CA ALA A 69 26.34 3.40 15.68
C ALA A 69 26.04 2.19 16.58
N LYS A 70 24.76 1.81 16.75
CA LYS A 70 24.35 0.67 17.58
C LYS A 70 24.98 -0.63 17.09
N PHE A 71 24.94 -0.86 15.77
CA PHE A 71 25.59 -2.03 15.19
C PHE A 71 27.11 -1.96 15.28
N THR A 72 27.70 -0.78 15.06
CA THR A 72 29.16 -0.61 15.14
C THR A 72 29.70 -0.97 16.53
N ILE A 73 29.03 -0.50 17.59
CA ILE A 73 29.40 -0.80 18.98
C ILE A 73 29.22 -2.28 19.29
N ALA A 74 28.05 -2.86 18.98
CA ALA A 74 27.78 -4.27 19.22
C ALA A 74 28.77 -5.17 18.45
N HIS A 75 29.01 -4.86 17.18
CA HIS A 75 29.95 -5.59 16.32
C HIS A 75 31.38 -5.56 16.86
N ARG A 76 31.79 -4.44 17.46
CA ARG A 76 33.13 -4.30 18.05
C ARG A 76 33.33 -5.18 19.28
N VAL A 77 32.30 -5.34 20.11
CA VAL A 77 32.39 -6.10 21.37
C VAL A 77 32.15 -7.59 21.14
N PHE A 78 31.08 -7.93 20.41
CA PHE A 78 30.64 -9.31 20.26
C PHE A 78 31.09 -9.94 18.94
N GLY A 79 31.34 -9.14 17.90
CA GLY A 79 31.54 -9.63 16.53
C GLY A 79 30.22 -9.96 15.82
N ALA A 80 30.20 -9.83 14.49
CA ALA A 80 29.01 -10.08 13.67
C ALA A 80 28.41 -11.48 13.88
N SER A 81 29.27 -12.51 13.90
CA SER A 81 28.84 -13.91 13.99
C SER A 81 28.15 -14.23 15.30
N ASN A 82 28.65 -13.70 16.43
CA ASN A 82 28.03 -13.92 17.74
C ASN A 82 26.68 -13.19 17.85
N ILE A 83 26.59 -11.95 17.33
CA ILE A 83 25.31 -11.21 17.27
C ILE A 83 24.26 -12.02 16.49
N ILE A 84 24.62 -12.53 15.31
CA ILE A 84 23.71 -13.33 14.49
C ILE A 84 23.33 -14.62 15.24
N LYS A 85 24.29 -15.30 15.87
CA LYS A 85 24.04 -16.52 16.62
C LYS A 85 23.08 -16.27 17.79
N PHE A 86 23.22 -15.18 18.54
CA PHE A 86 22.28 -14.82 19.60
C PHE A 86 20.89 -14.54 19.02
N LEU A 87 20.78 -13.74 17.97
CA LEU A 87 19.50 -13.35 17.36
C LEU A 87 18.81 -14.46 16.55
N GLN A 88 19.47 -15.60 16.31
CA GLN A 88 18.90 -16.77 15.66
C GLN A 88 18.51 -17.88 16.64
N VAL A 89 19.08 -17.86 17.86
CA VAL A 89 18.77 -18.83 18.93
C VAL A 89 17.52 -18.41 19.72
N TYR A 90 17.16 -17.13 19.67
CA TYR A 90 15.86 -16.60 20.11
C TYR A 90 14.91 -16.42 18.93
#